data_AF-A0A2V4VUU9-F1
#
_entry.id   AF-A0A2V4VUU9-F1
#
_cell.length_a   1.000
_cell.length_b   1.000
_cell.length_c   1.000
_cell.angle_alpha   90.00
_cell.angle_beta   90.00
_cell.angle_gamma   90.00
#
_symmetry.space_group_name_H-M   'P 1'
#
loop_
_entity.id
_entity.type
_entity.pdbx_description
1 polymer ?
#
loop_
_entity_poly.entity_id
_entity_poly.type
_entity_poly.pdbx_seq_one_letter_code
_entity_poly.pdbx_strand_id
1 'polypeptide(L)'
;MGIHTLAKGIDLIAAIQKLGIILDYHVISESPVKKGETHQAVDVAWFIDKEDTNYPIMIFEVESYLTNASAANPLKIFSKSNHYFEKPLFFFHIFVKSGDDPAVLKDLEYQYGRNNYRIYEICKGDLNKLILDVISQHRRINKYINIQGLMKLFNFGEYWEEINITDVLVHIENLYKQSWNEIFPIYADLAQQLPSMHNEFTRFLDKKMNNGFNCNDNYEDYIAYHFSNGIYLAVLFCVKRDNAYLFMFKDWQENSSYMEMIGPYFGLSRDYDEFIEDCSGAYLGMLAVLFKHQSDGVKYILKQSIKILERMKGHPDKIVFYNAIWALHIAATCDICEQEYNYIRDFINQRGKVNKHWIEEPLSALDNTTMDNNESHSIEYEYISDLETFRLEFGHSDIIDSKIYKQEAVSLAIRMLSDLDCWSERRSKPVPDQDCAKSWGTGIINCLHFNDNDE
;
A
#
# COMPACT_ATOMS: atom_id res chain seq x y z
N MET A 1 -37.80 26.28 10.15
CA MET A 1 -36.33 26.28 10.01
C MET A 1 -35.75 25.78 11.32
N GLY A 2 -35.33 24.52 11.38
CA GLY A 2 -34.48 24.05 12.45
C GLY A 2 -33.06 24.10 11.95
N ILE A 3 -32.37 25.23 12.14
CA ILE A 3 -30.91 25.23 12.00
C ILE A 3 -30.41 24.20 13.01
N HIS A 4 -29.70 23.17 12.58
CA HIS A 4 -29.08 22.21 13.51
C HIS A 4 -28.22 23.01 14.49
N THR A 5 -28.64 23.11 15.75
CA THR A 5 -27.97 23.91 16.77
C THR A 5 -26.93 23.11 17.56
N LEU A 6 -26.87 21.80 17.35
CA LEU A 6 -25.97 20.90 18.07
C LEU A 6 -24.74 20.59 17.20
N ALA A 7 -23.56 20.90 17.73
CA ALA A 7 -22.26 20.74 17.06
C ALA A 7 -22.13 19.41 16.31
N LYS A 8 -22.47 18.29 16.97
CA LYS A 8 -22.38 16.94 16.39
C LYS A 8 -23.16 16.73 15.08
N GLY A 9 -24.31 17.39 14.91
CA GLY A 9 -25.10 17.29 13.66
C GLY A 9 -24.47 18.09 12.53
N ILE A 10 -23.96 19.29 12.83
CA ILE A 10 -23.22 20.13 11.89
C ILE A 10 -21.94 19.41 11.43
N ASP A 11 -21.21 18.82 12.37
CA ASP A 11 -19.96 18.11 12.09
C ASP A 11 -20.21 16.91 11.17
N LEU A 12 -21.30 16.16 11.41
CA LEU A 12 -21.70 15.04 10.54
C LEU A 12 -22.05 15.52 9.12
N ILE A 13 -22.81 16.60 8.99
CA ILE A 13 -23.16 17.18 7.69
C ILE A 13 -21.89 17.57 6.93
N ALA A 14 -20.94 18.24 7.59
CA ALA A 14 -19.67 18.62 6.99
C ALA A 14 -18.82 17.39 6.61
N ALA A 15 -18.83 16.35 7.44
CA ALA A 15 -18.12 15.10 7.17
C ALA A 15 -18.71 14.37 5.94
N ILE A 16 -20.04 14.26 5.85
CA ILE A 16 -20.75 13.71 4.68
C ILE A 16 -20.42 14.53 3.42
N GLN A 17 -20.39 15.86 3.50
CA GLN A 17 -20.04 16.68 2.34
C GLN A 17 -18.64 16.39 1.82
N LYS A 18 -17.64 16.31 2.72
CA LYS A 18 -16.27 15.95 2.36
C LYS A 18 -16.19 14.55 1.75
N LEU A 19 -16.93 13.59 2.29
CA LEU A 19 -17.01 12.24 1.74
C LEU A 19 -17.55 12.24 0.30
N GLY A 20 -18.61 13.00 0.03
CA GLY A 20 -19.18 13.12 -1.30
C GLY A 20 -18.19 13.70 -2.32
N ILE A 21 -17.44 14.73 -1.92
CA ILE A 21 -16.38 15.33 -2.76
C ILE A 21 -15.27 14.32 -3.07
N ILE A 22 -14.83 13.53 -2.09
CA ILE A 22 -13.79 12.51 -2.28
C ILE A 22 -14.24 11.39 -3.22
N LEU A 23 -15.54 11.09 -3.23
CA LEU A 23 -16.16 10.12 -4.13
C LEU A 23 -16.55 10.73 -5.49
N ASP A 24 -16.00 11.89 -5.83
CA ASP A 24 -16.18 12.63 -7.08
C ASP A 24 -17.63 13.06 -7.37
N TYR A 25 -18.43 13.34 -6.34
CA TYR A 25 -19.76 13.92 -6.51
C TYR A 25 -19.75 15.45 -6.41
N HIS A 26 -20.68 16.07 -7.13
CA HIS A 26 -21.04 17.46 -6.85
C HIS A 26 -21.98 17.52 -5.64
N VAL A 27 -21.50 18.15 -4.56
CA VAL A 27 -22.22 18.21 -3.28
C VAL A 27 -22.86 19.59 -3.09
N ILE A 28 -24.15 19.61 -2.75
CA ILE A 28 -24.92 20.81 -2.42
C ILE A 28 -25.52 20.66 -1.02
N SER A 29 -25.24 21.64 -0.15
CA SER A 29 -25.86 21.79 1.17
C SER A 29 -27.19 22.52 1.06
N GLU A 30 -28.17 22.18 1.91
CA GLU A 30 -29.49 22.84 1.94
C GLU A 30 -30.14 22.87 0.55
N SER A 31 -30.09 21.72 -0.15
CA SER A 31 -30.55 21.61 -1.53
C SER A 31 -32.08 21.69 -1.58
N PRO A 32 -32.67 22.64 -2.34
CA PRO A 32 -34.10 22.85 -2.34
C PRO A 32 -34.82 21.72 -3.06
N VAL A 33 -35.88 21.19 -2.45
CA VAL A 33 -36.77 20.17 -3.04
C VAL A 33 -37.61 20.74 -4.18
N LYS A 34 -37.64 22.07 -4.35
CA LYS A 34 -38.25 22.73 -5.51
C LYS A 34 -37.45 23.98 -5.90
N LYS A 35 -37.10 24.07 -7.19
CA LYS A 35 -36.32 25.18 -7.74
C LYS A 35 -37.01 26.53 -7.47
N GLY A 36 -36.30 27.43 -6.78
CA GLY A 36 -36.81 28.75 -6.40
C GLY A 36 -37.59 28.81 -5.08
N GLU A 37 -37.79 27.69 -4.38
CA GLU A 37 -38.37 27.66 -3.03
C GLU A 37 -37.31 27.28 -1.99
N THR A 38 -37.11 28.14 -0.99
CA THR A 38 -36.13 27.92 0.11
C THR A 38 -36.76 27.28 1.36
N HIS A 39 -38.05 27.01 1.34
CA HIS A 39 -38.79 26.57 2.54
C HIS A 39 -38.75 25.05 2.76
N GLN A 40 -38.45 24.27 1.72
CA GLN A 40 -38.30 22.81 1.78
C GLN A 40 -36.97 22.43 1.14
N ALA A 41 -35.98 22.12 1.96
CA ALA A 41 -34.66 21.69 1.55
C ALA A 41 -34.28 20.37 2.23
N VAL A 42 -33.27 19.70 1.68
CA VAL A 42 -32.57 18.57 2.30
C VAL A 42 -31.19 19.02 2.75
N ASP A 43 -30.70 18.45 3.85
CA ASP A 43 -29.46 18.90 4.46
C ASP A 43 -28.27 18.78 3.51
N VAL A 44 -28.13 17.63 2.83
CA VAL A 44 -27.10 17.38 1.81
C VAL A 44 -27.66 16.59 0.64
N ALA A 45 -27.35 17.01 -0.57
CA ALA A 45 -27.61 16.27 -1.80
C ALA A 45 -26.33 16.11 -2.64
N TRP A 46 -26.13 14.92 -3.20
CA TRP A 46 -25.01 14.59 -4.09
C TRP A 46 -25.52 14.35 -5.51
N PHE A 47 -24.82 14.92 -6.48
CA PHE A 47 -25.10 14.85 -7.92
C PHE A 47 -23.89 14.29 -8.67
N ILE A 48 -24.11 13.69 -9.85
CA ILE A 48 -23.00 13.18 -10.69
C ILE A 48 -22.15 14.35 -11.21
N ASP A 49 -22.78 15.40 -11.70
CA ASP A 49 -22.10 16.58 -12.21
C ASP A 49 -22.84 17.87 -11.82
N LYS A 50 -22.25 19.00 -12.20
CA LYS A 50 -22.78 20.34 -11.93
C LYS A 50 -23.89 20.77 -12.90
N GLU A 51 -24.04 20.09 -14.04
CA GLU A 51 -24.95 20.49 -15.10
C GLU A 51 -26.33 19.84 -14.92
N ASP A 52 -26.38 18.65 -14.32
CA ASP A 52 -27.59 17.88 -14.01
C ASP A 52 -28.13 18.16 -12.59
N THR A 53 -28.35 19.44 -12.29
CA THR A 53 -28.70 19.92 -10.92
C THR A 53 -30.07 19.46 -10.40
N ASN A 54 -30.86 18.74 -11.20
CA ASN A 54 -32.25 18.42 -10.84
C ASN A 54 -32.43 16.99 -10.32
N TYR A 55 -31.45 16.09 -10.52
CA TYR A 55 -31.53 14.70 -10.11
C TYR A 55 -30.49 14.34 -9.05
N PRO A 56 -30.82 14.46 -7.75
CA PRO A 56 -29.90 14.05 -6.69
C PRO A 56 -29.74 12.53 -6.70
N ILE A 57 -28.52 12.03 -6.72
CA ILE A 57 -28.26 10.60 -6.63
C ILE A 57 -28.43 10.10 -5.20
N MET A 58 -27.88 10.84 -4.25
CA MET A 58 -27.97 10.55 -2.83
C MET A 58 -28.44 11.79 -2.09
N ILE A 59 -29.39 11.58 -1.18
CA ILE A 59 -29.82 12.60 -0.23
C ILE A 59 -29.48 12.11 1.17
N PHE A 60 -28.98 13.03 1.99
CA PHE A 60 -28.74 12.81 3.41
C PHE A 60 -29.57 13.81 4.19
N GLU A 61 -30.43 13.29 5.06
CA GLU A 61 -31.12 14.07 6.08
C GLU A 61 -30.56 13.67 7.44
N VAL A 62 -30.09 14.64 8.19
CA VAL A 62 -29.52 14.45 9.52
C VAL A 62 -30.51 15.01 10.53
N GLU A 63 -30.85 14.24 11.55
CA GLU A 63 -31.69 14.66 12.66
C GLU A 63 -30.95 14.49 13.98
N SER A 64 -31.02 15.52 14.83
CA SER A 64 -30.38 15.46 16.15
C SER A 64 -31.05 14.45 17.09
N TYR A 65 -32.37 14.27 16.98
CA TYR A 65 -33.19 13.35 17.77
C TYR A 65 -34.35 12.83 16.94
N LEU A 66 -34.76 11.58 17.19
CA LEU A 66 -36.02 11.06 16.67
C LEU A 66 -37.21 11.75 17.34
N THR A 67 -38.14 12.27 16.53
CA THR A 67 -39.39 12.87 16.97
C THR A 67 -40.56 12.40 16.10
N ASN A 68 -41.79 12.63 16.52
CA ASN A 68 -42.96 12.37 15.66
C ASN A 68 -42.94 13.22 14.37
N ALA A 69 -42.18 14.32 14.34
CA ALA A 69 -42.01 15.15 13.16
C ALA A 69 -41.01 14.56 12.15
N SER A 70 -40.20 13.57 12.54
CA SER A 70 -39.20 12.94 11.66
C SER A 70 -39.84 12.26 10.44
N ALA A 71 -41.11 11.88 10.52
CA ALA A 71 -41.86 11.36 9.38
C ALA A 71 -42.14 12.39 8.28
N ALA A 72 -42.00 13.69 8.56
CA ALA A 72 -42.16 14.75 7.57
C ALA A 72 -41.02 14.77 6.52
N ASN A 73 -39.82 14.30 6.89
CA ASN A 73 -38.64 14.32 6.04
C ASN A 73 -38.66 13.32 4.86
N PRO A 74 -39.07 12.06 5.02
CA PRO A 74 -39.35 11.21 3.86
C PRO A 74 -40.59 11.69 3.09
N LEU A 75 -41.60 12.25 3.77
CA LEU A 75 -42.80 12.76 3.11
C LEU A 75 -42.46 13.94 2.17
N LYS A 76 -41.60 14.89 2.56
CA LYS A 76 -41.22 16.03 1.71
C LYS A 76 -40.58 15.60 0.39
N ILE A 77 -39.95 14.42 0.34
CA ILE A 77 -39.33 13.86 -0.86
C ILE A 77 -40.30 12.96 -1.61
N PHE A 78 -40.79 11.90 -0.98
CA PHE A 78 -41.49 10.83 -1.71
C PHE A 78 -42.94 11.16 -2.05
N SER A 79 -43.56 12.14 -1.39
CA SER A 79 -44.93 12.58 -1.71
C SER A 79 -45.02 13.51 -2.93
N LYS A 80 -43.88 14.07 -3.37
CA LYS A 80 -43.85 14.98 -4.50
C LYS A 80 -43.91 14.20 -5.81
N SER A 81 -44.56 14.78 -6.81
CA SER A 81 -44.55 14.24 -8.16
C SER A 81 -43.16 14.42 -8.77
N ASN A 82 -42.72 13.43 -9.56
CA ASN A 82 -41.45 13.46 -10.29
C ASN A 82 -41.34 14.66 -11.25
N HIS A 83 -42.46 15.30 -11.63
CA HIS A 83 -42.44 16.54 -12.40
C HIS A 83 -41.89 17.76 -11.63
N TYR A 84 -41.94 17.72 -10.29
CA TYR A 84 -41.50 18.83 -9.43
C TYR A 84 -40.18 18.54 -8.74
N PHE A 85 -39.94 17.28 -8.42
CA PHE A 85 -38.71 16.82 -7.79
C PHE A 85 -38.47 15.38 -8.22
N GLU A 86 -37.37 15.15 -8.92
CA GLU A 86 -37.00 13.79 -9.27
C GLU A 86 -36.47 13.09 -8.02
N LYS A 87 -37.00 11.89 -7.75
CA LYS A 87 -36.70 11.15 -6.53
C LYS A 87 -35.25 10.67 -6.57
N PRO A 88 -34.54 10.70 -5.43
CA PRO A 88 -33.16 10.28 -5.42
C PRO A 88 -33.04 8.78 -5.67
N LEU A 89 -31.87 8.38 -6.14
CA LEU A 89 -31.56 6.96 -6.24
C LEU A 89 -31.48 6.34 -4.83
N PHE A 90 -30.98 7.10 -3.85
CA PHE A 90 -30.86 6.69 -2.44
C PHE A 90 -31.20 7.82 -1.48
N PHE A 91 -31.92 7.49 -0.41
CA PHE A 91 -32.20 8.44 0.67
C PHE A 91 -31.74 7.89 2.02
N PHE A 92 -30.73 8.53 2.60
CA PHE A 92 -30.15 8.22 3.90
C PHE A 92 -30.74 9.16 4.95
N HIS A 93 -31.42 8.59 5.94
CA HIS A 93 -31.98 9.35 7.05
C HIS A 93 -31.25 8.99 8.34
N ILE A 94 -30.56 9.96 8.93
CA ILE A 94 -29.52 9.72 9.92
C ILE A 94 -29.90 10.40 11.23
N PHE A 95 -29.97 9.64 12.31
CA PHE A 95 -30.26 10.14 13.65
C PHE A 95 -28.98 10.15 14.49
N VAL A 96 -28.60 11.32 15.01
CA VAL A 96 -27.41 11.47 15.87
C VAL A 96 -27.67 10.92 17.27
N LYS A 97 -28.92 11.02 17.77
CA LYS A 97 -29.36 10.42 19.02
C LYS A 97 -30.65 9.64 18.84
N SER A 98 -30.77 8.52 19.54
CA SER A 98 -31.95 7.67 19.53
C SER A 98 -33.10 8.33 20.28
N GLY A 99 -34.32 8.11 19.80
CA GLY A 99 -35.54 8.44 20.53
C GLY A 99 -36.09 7.26 21.31
N ASP A 100 -37.12 7.54 22.11
CA ASP A 100 -37.75 6.57 23.01
C ASP A 100 -38.73 5.60 22.32
N ASP A 101 -39.07 5.84 21.04
CA ASP A 101 -40.07 5.04 20.31
C ASP A 101 -39.52 4.37 19.04
N PRO A 102 -39.09 3.09 19.12
CA PRO A 102 -38.61 2.33 17.97
C PRO A 102 -39.71 1.94 16.96
N ALA A 103 -40.99 2.15 17.26
CA ALA A 103 -42.08 1.82 16.32
C ALA A 103 -42.09 2.78 15.12
N VAL A 104 -41.85 4.08 15.36
CA VAL A 104 -41.82 5.11 14.31
C VAL A 104 -40.78 4.80 13.23
N LEU A 105 -39.58 4.34 13.62
CA LEU A 105 -38.52 3.98 12.67
C LEU A 105 -38.93 2.77 11.81
N LYS A 106 -39.55 1.76 12.42
CA LYS A 106 -40.04 0.57 11.71
C LYS A 106 -41.15 0.92 10.73
N ASP A 107 -42.07 1.80 11.10
CA ASP A 107 -43.14 2.25 10.23
C ASP A 107 -42.58 3.02 9.02
N LEU A 108 -41.58 3.87 9.24
CA LEU A 108 -40.88 4.58 8.17
C LEU A 108 -40.14 3.64 7.22
N GLU A 109 -39.44 2.64 7.74
CA GLU A 109 -38.79 1.62 6.92
C GLU A 109 -39.81 0.78 6.13
N TYR A 110 -40.93 0.39 6.76
CA TYR A 110 -41.99 -0.35 6.08
C TYR A 110 -42.61 0.46 4.93
N GLN A 111 -42.88 1.74 5.17
CA GLN A 111 -43.54 2.62 4.22
C GLN A 111 -42.63 3.02 3.06
N TYR A 112 -41.36 3.34 3.32
CA TYR A 112 -40.47 3.95 2.32
C TYR A 112 -39.29 3.07 1.92
N GLY A 113 -38.98 1.99 2.65
CA GLY A 113 -37.78 1.16 2.40
C GLY A 113 -37.71 0.55 1.01
N ARG A 114 -38.85 0.35 0.34
CA ARG A 114 -38.92 -0.09 -1.08
C ARG A 114 -38.41 0.96 -2.07
N ASN A 115 -38.26 2.22 -1.65
CA ASN A 115 -37.79 3.34 -2.45
C ASN A 115 -36.33 3.70 -2.14
N ASN A 116 -35.49 2.71 -1.81
CA ASN A 116 -34.08 2.90 -1.45
C ASN A 116 -33.86 3.90 -0.29
N TYR A 117 -34.81 3.93 0.64
CA TYR A 117 -34.76 4.68 1.88
C TYR A 117 -34.17 3.82 2.99
N ARG A 118 -33.20 4.35 3.74
CA ARG A 118 -32.60 3.67 4.88
C ARG A 118 -32.39 4.62 6.05
N ILE A 119 -32.53 4.05 7.25
CA ILE A 119 -32.35 4.75 8.51
C ILE A 119 -31.04 4.29 9.18
N TYR A 120 -30.33 5.24 9.80
CA TYR A 120 -29.11 4.98 10.55
C TYR A 120 -29.13 5.72 11.88
N GLU A 121 -28.84 5.04 12.98
CA GLU A 121 -28.75 5.63 14.32
C GLU A 121 -27.28 5.68 14.78
N ILE A 122 -26.63 6.84 14.64
CA ILE A 122 -25.19 6.99 14.92
C ILE A 122 -24.85 6.66 16.38
N CYS A 123 -25.68 7.08 17.34
CA CYS A 123 -25.48 6.73 18.76
C CYS A 123 -25.58 5.23 19.07
N LYS A 124 -26.09 4.41 18.14
CA LYS A 124 -26.14 2.95 18.26
C LYS A 124 -25.02 2.25 17.48
N GLY A 125 -24.07 3.00 16.93
CA GLY A 125 -22.93 2.47 16.17
C GLY A 125 -23.20 2.23 14.69
N ASP A 126 -24.28 2.78 14.12
CA ASP A 126 -24.60 2.59 12.69
C ASP A 126 -23.69 3.37 11.72
N LEU A 127 -22.71 4.14 12.22
CA LEU A 127 -21.82 4.94 11.38
C LEU A 127 -21.08 4.08 10.36
N ASN A 128 -20.50 2.95 10.79
CA ASN A 128 -19.79 2.05 9.88
C ASN A 128 -20.74 1.50 8.80
N LYS A 129 -21.95 1.07 9.20
CA LYS A 129 -22.98 0.56 8.28
C LYS A 129 -23.42 1.61 7.26
N LEU A 130 -23.57 2.88 7.67
CA LEU A 130 -23.86 4.00 6.77
C LEU A 130 -22.79 4.10 5.68
N ILE A 131 -21.51 4.07 6.06
CA ILE A 131 -20.40 4.18 5.10
C ILE A 131 -20.35 2.99 4.15
N LEU A 132 -20.52 1.77 4.64
CA LEU A 132 -20.56 0.57 3.79
C LEU A 132 -21.71 0.65 2.78
N ASP A 133 -22.87 1.15 3.18
CA ASP A 133 -24.01 1.33 2.29
C ASP A 133 -23.77 2.44 1.25
N VAL A 134 -23.19 3.58 1.64
CA VAL A 134 -22.79 4.65 0.72
C VAL A 134 -21.82 4.13 -0.33
N ILE A 135 -20.78 3.38 0.07
CA ILE A 135 -19.82 2.76 -0.84
C ILE A 135 -20.50 1.74 -1.76
N SER A 136 -21.42 0.93 -1.23
CA SER A 136 -22.20 -0.01 -2.04
C SER A 136 -23.00 0.69 -3.12
N GLN A 137 -23.62 1.82 -2.78
CA GLN A 137 -24.38 2.59 -3.76
C GLN A 137 -23.46 3.28 -4.76
N HIS A 138 -22.35 3.85 -4.31
CA HIS A 138 -21.34 4.43 -5.19
C HIS A 138 -20.86 3.41 -6.22
N ARG A 139 -20.59 2.15 -5.85
CA ARG A 139 -20.21 1.09 -6.80
C ARG A 139 -21.23 0.83 -7.91
N ARG A 140 -22.53 1.07 -7.64
CA ARG A 140 -23.61 0.89 -8.63
C ARG A 140 -23.65 2.02 -9.65
N ILE A 141 -23.09 3.18 -9.30
CA ILE A 141 -23.05 4.40 -10.12
C ILE A 141 -21.70 4.53 -10.83
N ASN A 142 -20.61 4.30 -10.10
CA ASN A 142 -19.24 4.45 -10.56
C ASN A 142 -18.48 3.11 -10.51
N LYS A 143 -17.57 2.92 -11.47
CA LYS A 143 -16.68 1.75 -11.55
C LYS A 143 -15.37 1.97 -10.80
N TYR A 144 -15.04 3.21 -10.47
CA TYR A 144 -13.83 3.60 -9.76
C TYR A 144 -14.17 4.08 -8.37
N ILE A 145 -13.20 3.99 -7.46
CA ILE A 145 -13.32 4.46 -6.09
C ILE A 145 -11.98 5.07 -5.64
N ASN A 146 -12.03 6.26 -5.07
CA ASN A 146 -10.85 6.96 -4.57
C ASN A 146 -10.46 6.45 -3.17
N ILE A 147 -9.84 5.27 -3.12
CA ILE A 147 -9.43 4.62 -1.86
C ILE A 147 -8.43 5.48 -1.09
N GLN A 148 -7.47 6.11 -1.79
CA GLN A 148 -6.47 6.95 -1.14
C GLN A 148 -7.12 8.16 -0.44
N GLY A 149 -8.06 8.83 -1.11
CA GLY A 149 -8.82 9.94 -0.53
C GLY A 149 -9.68 9.50 0.66
N LEU A 150 -10.33 8.34 0.57
CA LEU A 150 -11.11 7.76 1.67
C LEU A 150 -10.24 7.46 2.89
N MET A 151 -9.08 6.83 2.69
CA MET A 151 -8.19 6.47 3.80
C MET A 151 -7.59 7.70 4.47
N LYS A 152 -7.22 8.73 3.69
CA LYS A 152 -6.80 10.02 4.25
C LYS A 152 -7.93 10.68 5.05
N LEU A 153 -9.17 10.63 4.55
CA LEU A 153 -10.33 11.16 5.27
C LEU A 153 -10.56 10.44 6.60
N PHE A 154 -10.50 9.11 6.63
CA PHE A 154 -10.77 8.34 7.85
C PHE A 154 -9.62 8.39 8.86
N ASN A 155 -8.36 8.46 8.41
CA ASN A 155 -7.21 8.53 9.34
C ASN A 155 -6.96 9.93 9.91
N PHE A 156 -7.28 11.00 9.17
CA PHE A 156 -6.96 12.38 9.58
C PHE A 156 -8.19 13.24 9.89
N GLY A 157 -9.40 12.74 9.63
CA GLY A 157 -10.64 13.46 9.93
C GLY A 157 -11.16 13.11 11.32
N GLU A 158 -11.23 14.12 12.20
CA GLU A 158 -11.68 13.99 13.60
C GLU A 158 -13.06 13.34 13.77
N TYR A 159 -13.95 13.42 12.77
CA TYR A 159 -15.29 12.84 12.86
C TYR A 159 -15.31 11.31 12.72
N TRP A 160 -14.28 10.73 12.10
CA TRP A 160 -14.30 9.35 11.61
C TRP A 160 -13.59 8.35 12.52
N GLU A 161 -13.19 8.77 13.73
CA GLU A 161 -12.42 7.94 14.67
C GLU A 161 -13.09 6.60 15.03
N GLU A 162 -14.43 6.52 14.97
CA GLU A 162 -15.19 5.31 15.29
C GLU A 162 -15.35 4.34 14.10
N ILE A 163 -14.85 4.68 12.91
CA ILE A 163 -14.96 3.81 11.73
C ILE A 163 -13.99 2.64 11.82
N ASN A 164 -14.50 1.44 11.56
CA ASN A 164 -13.65 0.27 11.35
C ASN A 164 -13.08 0.29 9.92
N ILE A 165 -11.88 0.82 9.77
CA ILE A 165 -11.18 0.92 8.47
C ILE A 165 -11.03 -0.46 7.80
N THR A 166 -10.74 -1.50 8.56
CA THR A 166 -10.63 -2.87 8.03
C THR A 166 -11.92 -3.32 7.38
N ASP A 167 -13.07 -3.11 8.02
CA ASP A 167 -14.37 -3.48 7.46
C ASP A 167 -14.67 -2.73 6.16
N VAL A 168 -14.34 -1.43 6.12
CA VAL A 168 -14.51 -0.60 4.93
C VAL A 168 -13.65 -1.12 3.77
N LEU A 169 -12.36 -1.40 4.00
CA LEU A 169 -11.45 -1.91 2.99
C LEU A 169 -11.87 -3.30 2.49
N VAL A 170 -12.22 -4.22 3.39
CA VAL A 170 -12.73 -5.55 3.03
C VAL A 170 -13.98 -5.45 2.16
N HIS A 171 -14.87 -4.51 2.48
CA HIS A 171 -16.09 -4.28 1.71
C HIS A 171 -15.80 -3.73 0.31
N ILE A 172 -14.88 -2.75 0.19
CA ILE A 172 -14.39 -2.24 -1.10
C ILE A 172 -13.80 -3.37 -1.93
N GLU A 173 -12.90 -4.18 -1.36
CA GLU A 173 -12.29 -5.32 -2.06
C GLU A 173 -13.34 -6.28 -2.63
N ASN A 174 -14.41 -6.55 -1.88
CA ASN A 174 -15.47 -7.44 -2.33
C ASN A 174 -16.31 -6.83 -3.46
N LEU A 175 -16.61 -5.52 -3.39
CA LEU A 175 -17.38 -4.80 -4.41
C LEU A 175 -16.59 -4.58 -5.71
N TYR A 176 -15.28 -4.43 -5.62
CA TYR A 176 -14.38 -4.11 -6.73
C TYR A 176 -13.44 -5.27 -7.06
N LYS A 177 -13.89 -6.53 -6.88
CA LYS A 177 -13.09 -7.74 -7.13
C LYS A 177 -12.44 -7.80 -8.52
N GLN A 178 -13.10 -7.23 -9.53
CA GLN A 178 -12.60 -7.20 -10.91
C GLN A 178 -11.45 -6.19 -11.12
N SER A 179 -11.27 -5.24 -10.20
CA SER A 179 -10.27 -4.16 -10.25
C SER A 179 -9.16 -4.35 -9.22
N TRP A 180 -8.97 -5.57 -8.70
CA TRP A 180 -7.91 -5.84 -7.71
C TRP A 180 -6.51 -5.49 -8.19
N ASN A 181 -6.22 -5.61 -9.49
CA ASN A 181 -4.91 -5.24 -10.05
C ASN A 181 -4.68 -3.72 -10.14
N GLU A 182 -5.75 -2.94 -10.12
CA GLU A 182 -5.69 -1.47 -10.06
C GLU A 182 -5.68 -0.99 -8.60
N ILE A 183 -6.38 -1.70 -7.71
CA ILE A 183 -6.55 -1.32 -6.31
C ILE A 183 -5.35 -1.71 -5.45
N PHE A 184 -4.72 -2.85 -5.71
CA PHE A 184 -3.66 -3.37 -4.85
C PHE A 184 -2.41 -2.45 -4.78
N PRO A 185 -1.92 -1.85 -5.89
CA PRO A 185 -0.85 -0.84 -5.81
C PRO A 185 -1.17 0.31 -4.85
N ILE A 186 -2.42 0.78 -4.81
CA ILE A 186 -2.86 1.85 -3.89
C ILE A 186 -2.66 1.45 -2.42
N TYR A 187 -2.79 0.16 -2.08
CA TYR A 187 -2.51 -0.32 -0.73
C TYR A 187 -1.02 -0.26 -0.39
N ALA A 188 -0.13 -0.51 -1.36
CA ALA A 188 1.31 -0.34 -1.16
C ALA A 188 1.63 1.14 -0.88
N ASP A 189 1.13 2.06 -1.71
CA ASP A 189 1.32 3.51 -1.53
C ASP A 189 0.81 3.99 -0.17
N LEU A 190 -0.38 3.51 0.23
CA LEU A 190 -0.96 3.85 1.53
C LEU A 190 -0.14 3.27 2.69
N ALA A 191 0.34 2.04 2.56
CA ALA A 191 1.16 1.39 3.58
C ALA A 191 2.54 2.06 3.74
N GLN A 192 3.13 2.55 2.65
CA GLN A 192 4.34 3.36 2.70
C GLN A 192 4.12 4.67 3.48
N GLN A 193 2.97 5.32 3.29
CA GLN A 193 2.64 6.59 3.96
C GLN A 193 2.17 6.40 5.40
N LEU A 194 1.54 5.26 5.70
CA LEU A 194 0.88 4.97 6.96
C LEU A 194 1.25 3.55 7.44
N PRO A 195 2.16 3.41 8.42
CA PRO A 195 2.53 2.10 8.96
C PRO A 195 1.35 1.27 9.50
N SER A 196 0.26 1.92 9.92
CA SER A 196 -0.99 1.26 10.34
C SER A 196 -1.63 0.42 9.22
N MET A 197 -1.35 0.73 7.95
CA MET A 197 -1.89 0.03 6.79
C MET A 197 -1.08 -1.21 6.38
N HIS A 198 0.08 -1.50 7.01
CA HIS A 198 0.88 -2.68 6.70
C HIS A 198 0.11 -4.00 6.86
N ASN A 199 -0.72 -4.07 7.92
CA ASN A 199 -1.56 -5.25 8.17
C ASN A 199 -2.63 -5.42 7.08
N GLU A 200 -3.23 -4.32 6.62
CA GLU A 200 -4.24 -4.33 5.57
C GLU A 200 -3.65 -4.70 4.20
N PHE A 201 -2.47 -4.16 3.88
CA PHE A 201 -1.69 -4.56 2.70
C PHE A 201 -1.43 -6.07 2.71
N THR A 202 -0.89 -6.60 3.81
CA THR A 202 -0.54 -8.02 3.92
C THR A 202 -1.79 -8.91 3.88
N ARG A 203 -2.87 -8.51 4.55
CA ARG A 203 -4.15 -9.24 4.53
C ARG A 203 -4.71 -9.30 3.11
N PHE A 204 -4.72 -8.17 2.40
CA PHE A 204 -5.25 -8.14 1.04
C PHE A 204 -4.36 -8.92 0.08
N LEU A 205 -3.04 -8.85 0.25
CA LEU A 205 -2.07 -9.63 -0.53
C LEU A 205 -2.33 -11.14 -0.39
N ASP A 206 -2.45 -11.61 0.85
CA ASP A 206 -2.73 -13.02 1.12
C ASP A 206 -4.05 -13.47 0.48
N LYS A 207 -5.10 -12.66 0.63
CA LYS A 207 -6.40 -12.91 0.00
C LYS A 207 -6.28 -12.97 -1.53
N LYS A 208 -5.50 -12.07 -2.14
CA LYS A 208 -5.28 -12.02 -3.59
C LYS A 208 -4.58 -13.28 -4.08
N MET A 209 -3.48 -13.68 -3.43
CA MET A 209 -2.72 -14.88 -3.78
C MET A 209 -3.55 -16.16 -3.65
N ASN A 210 -4.33 -16.30 -2.58
CA ASN A 210 -5.19 -17.48 -2.38
C ASN A 210 -6.38 -17.57 -3.36
N ASN A 211 -6.74 -16.47 -4.04
CA ASN A 211 -7.78 -16.46 -5.06
C ASN A 211 -7.23 -16.72 -6.48
N GLY A 212 -5.92 -16.97 -6.64
CA GLY A 212 -5.30 -17.25 -7.94
C GLY A 212 -5.32 -16.06 -8.90
N PHE A 213 -5.34 -14.83 -8.38
CA PHE A 213 -5.20 -13.64 -9.23
C PHE A 213 -3.76 -13.51 -9.72
N ASN A 214 -3.59 -13.24 -11.01
CA ASN A 214 -2.30 -12.96 -11.61
C ASN A 214 -1.76 -11.62 -11.08
N CYS A 215 -0.47 -11.58 -10.74
CA CYS A 215 0.25 -10.42 -10.21
C CYS A 215 0.62 -9.40 -11.30
N ASN A 216 -0.25 -9.21 -12.29
CA ASN A 216 -0.14 -8.12 -13.26
C ASN A 216 -0.76 -6.87 -12.65
N ASP A 217 -0.20 -6.44 -11.53
CA ASP A 217 -0.61 -5.26 -10.79
C ASP A 217 -0.11 -4.02 -11.53
N ASN A 218 -0.98 -3.01 -11.65
CA ASN A 218 -0.72 -1.81 -12.47
C ASN A 218 0.19 -0.81 -11.74
N TYR A 219 1.36 -1.25 -11.30
CA TYR A 219 2.40 -0.34 -10.82
C TYR A 219 2.93 0.54 -11.96
N GLU A 220 3.30 1.77 -11.63
CA GLU A 220 3.92 2.70 -12.58
C GLU A 220 5.40 2.36 -12.84
N ASP A 221 6.10 1.83 -11.82
CA ASP A 221 7.52 1.46 -11.89
C ASP A 221 7.74 0.14 -12.66
N TYR A 222 8.78 0.09 -13.49
CA TYR A 222 9.12 -1.12 -14.28
C TYR A 222 9.42 -2.32 -13.39
N ILE A 223 10.20 -2.14 -12.33
CA ILE A 223 10.65 -3.24 -11.47
C ILE A 223 9.44 -3.75 -10.66
N ALA A 224 8.67 -2.85 -10.05
CA ALA A 224 7.45 -3.23 -9.35
C ALA A 224 6.45 -3.91 -10.29
N TYR A 225 6.27 -3.43 -11.51
CA TYR A 225 5.35 -4.03 -12.48
C TYR A 225 5.76 -5.45 -12.88
N HIS A 226 7.05 -5.68 -13.17
CA HIS A 226 7.53 -6.97 -13.69
C HIS A 226 7.93 -7.99 -12.62
N PHE A 227 8.36 -7.54 -11.45
CA PHE A 227 8.96 -8.41 -10.43
C PHE A 227 8.20 -8.42 -9.09
N SER A 228 7.08 -7.70 -8.96
CA SER A 228 6.27 -7.67 -7.72
C SER A 228 5.92 -9.04 -7.16
N ASN A 229 5.65 -10.05 -7.99
CA ASN A 229 5.29 -11.38 -7.50
C ASN A 229 6.38 -12.02 -6.62
N GLY A 230 7.66 -11.81 -6.96
CA GLY A 230 8.77 -12.29 -6.13
C GLY A 230 8.74 -11.64 -4.74
N ILE A 231 8.50 -10.33 -4.71
CA ILE A 231 8.36 -9.53 -3.48
C ILE A 231 7.16 -10.03 -2.66
N TYR A 232 6.02 -10.26 -3.31
CA TYR A 232 4.78 -10.69 -2.67
C TYR A 232 4.95 -12.03 -1.94
N LEU A 233 5.52 -13.01 -2.62
CA LEU A 233 5.76 -14.34 -2.05
C LEU A 233 6.73 -14.27 -0.88
N ALA A 234 7.76 -13.43 -1.00
CA ALA A 234 8.73 -13.20 0.07
C ALA A 234 8.11 -12.47 1.28
N VAL A 235 7.25 -11.47 1.07
CA VAL A 235 6.50 -10.78 2.14
C VAL A 235 5.59 -11.76 2.87
N LEU A 236 4.82 -12.59 2.14
CA LEU A 236 3.95 -13.58 2.76
C LEU A 236 4.76 -14.64 3.53
N PHE A 237 5.90 -15.07 3.02
CA PHE A 237 6.82 -15.92 3.78
C PHE A 237 7.30 -15.24 5.07
N CYS A 238 7.75 -13.98 5.00
CA CYS A 238 8.25 -13.23 6.15
C CYS A 238 7.20 -13.14 7.28
N VAL A 239 5.95 -12.88 6.91
CA VAL A 239 4.84 -12.72 7.86
C VAL A 239 4.34 -14.06 8.40
N LYS A 240 4.18 -15.07 7.53
CA LYS A 240 3.50 -16.34 7.89
C LYS A 240 4.43 -17.49 8.23
N ARG A 241 5.69 -17.44 7.81
CA ARG A 241 6.69 -18.51 7.94
C ARG A 241 6.25 -19.85 7.33
N ASP A 242 5.49 -19.80 6.23
CA ASP A 242 5.05 -21.00 5.51
C ASP A 242 5.96 -21.29 4.31
N ASN A 243 6.59 -22.48 4.30
CA ASN A 243 7.47 -22.93 3.23
C ASN A 243 6.77 -23.08 1.86
N ALA A 244 5.43 -23.15 1.83
CA ALA A 244 4.67 -23.12 0.58
C ALA A 244 5.05 -21.90 -0.27
N TYR A 245 5.26 -20.73 0.35
CA TYR A 245 5.64 -19.52 -0.37
C TYR A 245 7.05 -19.58 -0.96
N LEU A 246 7.99 -20.30 -0.33
CA LEU A 246 9.30 -20.55 -0.93
C LEU A 246 9.18 -21.45 -2.17
N PHE A 247 8.34 -22.48 -2.13
CA PHE A 247 8.11 -23.34 -3.30
C PHE A 247 7.45 -22.55 -4.44
N MET A 248 6.44 -21.73 -4.14
CA MET A 248 5.82 -20.84 -5.12
C MET A 248 6.80 -19.82 -5.68
N PHE A 249 7.71 -19.30 -4.86
CA PHE A 249 8.75 -18.37 -5.31
C PHE A 249 9.71 -19.03 -6.30
N LYS A 250 10.18 -20.24 -6.01
CA LYS A 250 11.04 -21.02 -6.92
C LYS A 250 10.31 -21.34 -8.24
N ASP A 251 9.06 -21.77 -8.15
CA ASP A 251 8.23 -22.05 -9.32
C ASP A 251 8.02 -20.81 -10.18
N TRP A 252 7.71 -19.67 -9.56
CA TRP A 252 7.61 -18.40 -10.28
C TRP A 252 8.93 -18.05 -10.97
N GLN A 253 10.04 -18.16 -10.25
CA GLN A 253 11.37 -17.82 -10.76
C GLN A 253 11.80 -18.72 -11.92
N GLU A 254 11.42 -20.01 -11.92
CA GLU A 254 11.92 -21.01 -12.89
C GLU A 254 10.93 -21.33 -14.03
N ASN A 255 9.62 -21.23 -13.78
CA ASN A 255 8.58 -21.79 -14.65
C ASN A 255 7.54 -20.77 -15.15
N SER A 256 7.62 -19.49 -14.80
CA SER A 256 6.66 -18.47 -15.28
C SER A 256 6.79 -18.13 -16.77
N SER A 257 7.92 -18.48 -17.39
CA SER A 257 8.22 -18.20 -18.78
C SER A 257 9.07 -19.32 -19.38
N TYR A 258 9.50 -19.17 -20.63
CA TYR A 258 10.45 -20.09 -21.28
C TYR A 258 11.88 -19.97 -20.73
N MET A 259 12.12 -19.01 -19.83
CA MET A 259 13.37 -18.77 -19.11
C MET A 259 13.08 -18.35 -17.67
N GLU A 260 14.11 -18.34 -16.83
CA GLU A 260 14.01 -17.85 -15.45
C GLU A 260 13.64 -16.35 -15.43
N MET A 261 12.82 -15.91 -14.47
CA MET A 261 12.36 -14.52 -14.38
C MET A 261 13.52 -13.56 -14.08
N ILE A 262 14.41 -13.94 -13.16
CA ILE A 262 15.62 -13.18 -12.81
C ILE A 262 16.82 -14.04 -13.15
N GLY A 263 17.33 -13.90 -14.36
CA GLY A 263 18.46 -14.69 -14.84
C GLY A 263 19.47 -13.90 -15.66
N PRO A 264 20.62 -14.52 -15.98
CA PRO A 264 21.73 -13.89 -16.70
C PRO A 264 21.48 -13.75 -18.22
N TYR A 265 20.29 -13.31 -18.61
CA TYR A 265 19.81 -13.22 -19.99
C TYR A 265 19.95 -11.79 -20.53
N PHE A 266 21.18 -11.39 -20.83
CA PHE A 266 21.44 -10.07 -21.42
C PHE A 266 20.98 -10.00 -22.89
N GLY A 267 20.49 -8.83 -23.32
CA GLY A 267 20.06 -8.54 -24.68
C GLY A 267 18.61 -8.89 -24.98
N LEU A 268 17.78 -9.13 -23.95
CA LEU A 268 16.34 -9.36 -24.11
C LEU A 268 15.60 -8.06 -24.40
N SER A 269 15.82 -7.06 -23.55
CA SER A 269 15.36 -5.69 -23.69
C SER A 269 16.31 -4.79 -22.92
N ARG A 270 16.29 -3.51 -23.26
CA ARG A 270 17.08 -2.51 -22.54
C ARG A 270 16.68 -2.44 -21.06
N ASP A 271 15.38 -2.42 -20.78
CA ASP A 271 14.88 -2.30 -19.39
C ASP A 271 15.23 -3.53 -18.53
N TYR A 272 15.27 -4.72 -19.14
CA TYR A 272 15.71 -5.94 -18.44
C TYR A 272 17.22 -5.92 -18.18
N ASP A 273 18.01 -5.51 -19.17
CA ASP A 273 19.47 -5.39 -19.01
C ASP A 273 19.80 -4.35 -17.92
N GLU A 274 19.14 -3.18 -17.93
CA GLU A 274 19.27 -2.15 -16.89
C GLU A 274 18.87 -2.70 -15.52
N PHE A 275 17.78 -3.46 -15.40
CA PHE A 275 17.42 -4.12 -14.14
C PHE A 275 18.52 -5.08 -13.64
N ILE A 276 19.02 -5.95 -14.51
CA ILE A 276 20.05 -6.94 -14.13
C ILE A 276 21.35 -6.26 -13.73
N GLU A 277 21.80 -5.27 -14.51
CA GLU A 277 23.04 -4.55 -14.24
C GLU A 277 22.94 -3.66 -13.01
N ASP A 278 21.85 -2.88 -12.89
CA ASP A 278 21.79 -1.73 -12.00
C ASP A 278 20.96 -1.95 -10.73
N CYS A 279 20.06 -2.93 -10.68
CA CYS A 279 19.12 -3.09 -9.56
C CYS A 279 19.04 -4.50 -8.96
N SER A 280 19.42 -5.54 -9.73
CA SER A 280 19.17 -6.93 -9.33
C SER A 280 19.88 -7.34 -8.04
N GLY A 281 21.06 -6.77 -7.75
CA GLY A 281 21.77 -6.94 -6.50
C GLY A 281 20.93 -6.57 -5.28
N ALA A 282 20.45 -5.32 -5.22
CA ALA A 282 19.60 -4.84 -4.12
C ALA A 282 18.26 -5.58 -4.05
N TYR A 283 17.65 -5.86 -5.20
CA TYR A 283 16.41 -6.64 -5.27
C TYR A 283 16.58 -8.04 -4.66
N LEU A 284 17.64 -8.77 -5.03
CA LEU A 284 17.94 -10.09 -4.46
C LEU A 284 18.33 -10.00 -2.98
N GLY A 285 19.01 -8.92 -2.57
CA GLY A 285 19.26 -8.59 -1.17
C GLY A 285 17.97 -8.46 -0.37
N MET A 286 16.98 -7.73 -0.89
CA MET A 286 15.67 -7.57 -0.26
C MET A 286 14.90 -8.91 -0.17
N LEU A 287 14.96 -9.75 -1.21
CA LEU A 287 14.38 -11.09 -1.13
C LEU A 287 15.07 -11.94 -0.05
N ALA A 288 16.41 -11.87 0.05
CA ALA A 288 17.16 -12.58 1.06
C ALA A 288 16.82 -12.10 2.48
N VAL A 289 16.59 -10.79 2.66
CA VAL A 289 16.01 -10.24 3.89
C VAL A 289 14.71 -10.97 4.18
N LEU A 290 13.72 -10.92 3.30
CA LEU A 290 12.39 -11.48 3.58
C LEU A 290 12.41 -13.00 3.87
N PHE A 291 13.34 -13.73 3.27
CA PHE A 291 13.57 -15.17 3.49
C PHE A 291 14.61 -15.52 4.57
N LYS A 292 15.13 -14.54 5.33
CA LYS A 292 16.29 -14.72 6.23
C LYS A 292 16.22 -15.92 7.17
N HIS A 293 15.04 -16.21 7.72
CA HIS A 293 14.82 -17.34 8.64
C HIS A 293 14.61 -18.69 7.92
N GLN A 294 14.96 -18.78 6.63
CA GLN A 294 14.95 -20.00 5.87
C GLN A 294 16.23 -20.10 5.05
N SER A 295 17.24 -20.75 5.62
CA SER A 295 18.59 -20.86 5.07
C SER A 295 18.60 -21.41 3.64
N ASP A 296 17.74 -22.38 3.32
CA ASP A 296 17.62 -22.90 1.95
C ASP A 296 17.07 -21.88 0.96
N GLY A 297 16.22 -20.95 1.43
CA GLY A 297 15.71 -19.84 0.65
C GLY A 297 16.78 -18.79 0.38
N VAL A 298 17.51 -18.37 1.41
CA VAL A 298 18.65 -17.45 1.29
C VAL A 298 19.72 -18.03 0.37
N LYS A 299 20.09 -19.30 0.56
CA LYS A 299 21.04 -20.00 -0.31
C LYS A 299 20.57 -20.10 -1.76
N TYR A 300 19.28 -20.32 -1.97
CA TYR A 300 18.71 -20.33 -3.32
C TYR A 300 18.84 -18.96 -4.01
N ILE A 301 18.49 -17.89 -3.31
CA ILE A 301 18.59 -16.50 -3.82
C ILE A 301 20.05 -16.17 -4.15
N LEU A 302 20.98 -16.49 -3.25
CA LEU A 302 22.41 -16.30 -3.45
C LEU A 302 22.93 -17.02 -4.71
N LYS A 303 22.43 -18.23 -4.98
CA LYS A 303 22.79 -18.95 -6.21
C LYS A 303 22.33 -18.24 -7.47
N GLN A 304 21.17 -17.56 -7.44
CA GLN A 304 20.74 -16.74 -8.58
C GLN A 304 21.67 -15.53 -8.76
N SER A 305 22.06 -14.87 -7.67
CA SER A 305 23.07 -13.78 -7.73
C SER A 305 24.40 -14.27 -8.32
N ILE A 306 24.89 -15.45 -7.91
CA ILE A 306 26.13 -16.03 -8.44
C ILE A 306 26.04 -16.34 -9.94
N LYS A 307 24.91 -16.88 -10.43
CA LYS A 307 24.70 -17.11 -11.87
C LYS A 307 24.82 -15.80 -12.67
N ILE A 308 24.25 -14.71 -12.14
CA ILE A 308 24.35 -13.36 -12.74
C ILE A 308 25.81 -12.91 -12.78
N LEU A 309 26.52 -12.99 -11.66
CA LEU A 309 27.94 -12.60 -11.55
C LEU A 309 28.85 -13.40 -12.49
N GLU A 310 28.61 -14.69 -12.64
CA GLU A 310 29.37 -15.55 -13.55
C GLU A 310 29.24 -15.09 -15.00
N ARG A 311 28.06 -14.59 -15.39
CA ARG A 311 27.83 -14.05 -16.73
C ARG A 311 28.41 -12.65 -16.92
N MET A 312 28.46 -11.86 -15.85
CA MET A 312 29.02 -10.50 -15.83
C MET A 312 30.56 -10.45 -15.87
N LYS A 313 31.28 -11.58 -15.98
CA LYS A 313 32.76 -11.61 -15.94
C LYS A 313 33.47 -10.66 -16.92
N GLY A 314 32.83 -10.32 -18.04
CA GLY A 314 33.34 -9.38 -19.06
C GLY A 314 32.71 -7.98 -19.03
N HIS A 315 31.84 -7.67 -18.06
CA HIS A 315 31.21 -6.36 -17.89
C HIS A 315 32.16 -5.40 -17.15
N PRO A 316 31.91 -4.08 -17.20
CA PRO A 316 32.67 -3.10 -16.43
C PRO A 316 32.71 -3.43 -14.93
N ASP A 317 33.88 -3.32 -14.31
CA ASP A 317 34.10 -3.70 -12.90
C ASP A 317 33.10 -3.05 -11.94
N LYS A 318 32.61 -1.83 -12.22
CA LYS A 318 31.57 -1.16 -11.43
C LYS A 318 30.27 -1.98 -11.30
N ILE A 319 29.81 -2.55 -12.41
CA ILE A 319 28.56 -3.35 -12.49
C ILE A 319 28.78 -4.66 -11.74
N VAL A 320 29.96 -5.24 -11.95
CA VAL A 320 30.37 -6.49 -11.31
C VAL A 320 30.47 -6.31 -9.80
N PHE A 321 31.12 -5.25 -9.32
CA PHE A 321 31.29 -4.99 -7.89
C PHE A 321 29.97 -4.71 -7.19
N TYR A 322 29.08 -3.90 -7.78
CA TYR A 322 27.74 -3.66 -7.21
C TYR A 322 26.99 -4.97 -6.93
N ASN A 323 26.86 -5.83 -7.94
CA ASN A 323 26.15 -7.10 -7.79
C ASN A 323 26.90 -8.05 -6.83
N ALA A 324 28.23 -8.02 -6.83
CA ALA A 324 29.05 -8.91 -6.01
C ALA A 324 29.00 -8.52 -4.53
N ILE A 325 28.95 -7.23 -4.20
CA ILE A 325 28.81 -6.74 -2.83
C ILE A 325 27.47 -7.17 -2.25
N TRP A 326 26.36 -6.99 -2.98
CA TRP A 326 25.06 -7.50 -2.52
C TRP A 326 25.08 -9.01 -2.29
N ALA A 327 25.64 -9.79 -3.22
CA ALA A 327 25.80 -11.24 -3.06
C ALA A 327 26.68 -11.60 -1.84
N LEU A 328 27.72 -10.82 -1.56
CA LEU A 328 28.60 -10.99 -0.41
C LEU A 328 27.84 -10.82 0.91
N HIS A 329 27.05 -9.74 1.05
CA HIS A 329 26.22 -9.55 2.24
C HIS A 329 25.19 -10.69 2.39
N ILE A 330 24.51 -11.09 1.32
CA ILE A 330 23.58 -12.23 1.37
C ILE A 330 24.30 -13.49 1.89
N ALA A 331 25.47 -13.81 1.33
CA ALA A 331 26.24 -14.98 1.73
C ALA A 331 26.67 -14.93 3.19
N ALA A 332 27.08 -13.76 3.68
CA ALA A 332 27.52 -13.57 5.05
C ALA A 332 26.42 -13.86 6.08
N THR A 333 25.15 -13.69 5.71
CA THR A 333 24.01 -13.90 6.63
C THR A 333 23.59 -15.35 6.84
N CYS A 334 24.18 -16.30 6.10
CA CYS A 334 23.72 -17.68 6.07
C CYS A 334 24.86 -18.67 6.31
N ASP A 335 24.81 -19.43 7.40
CA ASP A 335 25.89 -20.35 7.81
C ASP A 335 26.20 -21.44 6.79
N ILE A 336 25.22 -21.86 6.00
CA ILE A 336 25.40 -22.87 4.94
C ILE A 336 25.96 -22.30 3.62
N CYS A 337 26.34 -21.02 3.60
CA CYS A 337 26.82 -20.29 2.42
C CYS A 337 28.30 -19.93 2.46
N GLU A 338 29.10 -20.54 3.34
CA GLU A 338 30.55 -20.27 3.45
C GLU A 338 31.30 -20.49 2.12
N GLN A 339 30.96 -21.54 1.37
CA GLN A 339 31.59 -21.83 0.08
C GLN A 339 31.28 -20.72 -0.94
N GLU A 340 30.02 -20.32 -1.01
CA GLU A 340 29.54 -19.25 -1.86
C GLU A 340 30.16 -17.89 -1.48
N TYR A 341 30.28 -17.58 -0.18
CA TYR A 341 30.97 -16.37 0.31
C TYR A 341 32.42 -16.34 -0.16
N ASN A 342 33.18 -17.43 0.06
CA ASN A 342 34.58 -17.51 -0.34
C ASN A 342 34.75 -17.36 -1.86
N TYR A 343 33.85 -17.94 -2.65
CA TYR A 343 33.84 -17.75 -4.10
C TYR A 343 33.66 -16.27 -4.49
N ILE A 344 32.68 -15.58 -3.90
CA ILE A 344 32.39 -14.16 -4.20
C ILE A 344 33.55 -13.28 -3.74
N ARG A 345 34.07 -13.52 -2.53
CA ARG A 345 35.25 -12.83 -1.99
C ARG A 345 36.44 -12.93 -2.94
N ASP A 346 36.78 -14.14 -3.37
CA ASP A 346 37.91 -14.38 -4.25
C ASP A 346 37.66 -13.75 -5.63
N PHE A 347 36.42 -13.81 -6.12
CA PHE A 347 36.00 -13.18 -7.38
C PHE A 347 36.16 -11.65 -7.37
N ILE A 348 35.84 -11.00 -6.25
CA ILE A 348 36.06 -9.56 -6.03
C ILE A 348 37.56 -9.27 -5.92
N ASN A 349 38.26 -9.97 -5.02
CA ASN A 349 39.67 -9.71 -4.70
C ASN A 349 40.60 -9.94 -5.90
N GLN A 350 40.26 -10.86 -6.82
CA GLN A 350 40.99 -11.07 -8.08
C GLN A 350 40.89 -9.87 -9.04
N ARG A 351 39.87 -9.02 -8.90
CA ARG A 351 39.69 -7.78 -9.68
C ARG A 351 40.33 -6.56 -9.01
N GLY A 352 40.86 -6.72 -7.81
CA GLY A 352 41.53 -5.67 -7.05
C GLY A 352 40.81 -5.38 -5.75
N LYS A 353 40.95 -4.14 -5.29
CA LYS A 353 40.37 -3.67 -4.03
C LYS A 353 39.05 -2.96 -4.29
N VAL A 354 38.14 -3.03 -3.33
CA VAL A 354 36.84 -2.36 -3.35
C VAL A 354 36.83 -1.20 -2.38
N ASN A 355 36.06 -0.16 -2.70
CA ASN A 355 35.86 0.97 -1.80
C ASN A 355 35.09 0.48 -0.57
N LYS A 356 35.67 0.66 0.62
CA LYS A 356 35.06 0.25 1.89
C LYS A 356 33.65 0.81 2.07
N HIS A 357 33.42 2.06 1.66
CA HIS A 357 32.11 2.68 1.75
C HIS A 357 31.03 1.94 0.95
N TRP A 358 31.38 1.32 -0.18
CA TRP A 358 30.41 0.53 -0.95
C TRP A 358 30.02 -0.78 -0.25
N ILE A 359 30.88 -1.29 0.62
CA ILE A 359 30.62 -2.48 1.42
C ILE A 359 29.75 -2.08 2.63
N GLU A 360 30.05 -0.95 3.27
CA GLU A 360 29.30 -0.49 4.45
C GLU A 360 27.91 0.06 4.10
N GLU A 361 27.81 0.78 2.98
CA GLU A 361 26.60 1.44 2.48
C GLU A 361 26.46 1.18 0.97
N PRO A 362 26.07 -0.04 0.56
CA PRO A 362 25.92 -0.37 -0.84
C PRO A 362 24.81 0.45 -1.46
N LEU A 363 25.02 0.81 -2.73
CA LEU A 363 24.04 1.53 -3.51
C LEU A 363 22.75 0.72 -3.64
N SER A 364 21.62 1.42 -3.59
CA SER A 364 20.30 0.88 -3.94
C SER A 364 20.22 0.49 -5.43
N ALA A 365 20.77 1.34 -6.28
CA ALA A 365 20.93 1.11 -7.71
C ALA A 365 22.20 1.77 -8.25
N LEU A 366 22.74 1.26 -9.36
CA LEU A 366 23.81 1.93 -10.10
C LEU A 366 23.23 3.06 -10.96
N ASP A 367 23.54 4.32 -10.64
CA ASP A 367 23.33 5.44 -11.57
C ASP A 367 24.67 5.91 -12.16
N ASN A 368 24.64 6.28 -13.44
CA ASN A 368 25.74 6.91 -14.18
C ASN A 368 26.24 8.19 -13.48
N THR A 369 25.39 8.89 -12.72
CA THR A 369 25.76 10.17 -12.13
C THR A 369 26.39 10.06 -10.72
N THR A 370 26.15 8.98 -9.97
CA THR A 370 26.83 8.65 -8.69
C THR A 370 28.33 8.40 -8.85
N MET A 371 28.79 8.17 -10.09
CA MET A 371 30.18 7.82 -10.38
C MET A 371 31.07 9.03 -10.74
N ASP A 372 30.48 10.17 -11.14
CA ASP A 372 31.22 11.38 -11.54
C ASP A 372 31.44 12.36 -10.37
N ASN A 373 30.75 12.17 -9.25
CA ASN A 373 31.02 12.93 -8.05
C ASN A 373 32.30 12.40 -7.40
N ASN A 374 33.37 13.18 -7.52
CA ASN A 374 34.51 13.18 -6.62
C ASN A 374 34.05 13.55 -5.19
N GLU A 375 33.20 12.72 -4.57
CA GLU A 375 32.84 12.89 -3.18
C GLU A 375 34.07 12.59 -2.33
N SER A 376 34.51 13.65 -1.66
CA SER A 376 35.71 13.80 -0.86
C SER A 376 35.62 13.02 0.45
N HIS A 377 35.33 11.72 0.38
CA HIS A 377 35.48 10.79 1.49
C HIS A 377 36.80 10.07 1.29
N SER A 378 37.56 9.89 2.37
CA SER A 378 38.86 9.23 2.36
C SER A 378 38.73 7.89 1.62
N ILE A 379 39.36 7.79 0.45
CA ILE A 379 39.15 6.67 -0.46
C ILE A 379 39.94 5.47 0.08
N GLU A 380 39.38 4.78 1.06
CA GLU A 380 39.94 3.56 1.64
C GLU A 380 39.50 2.37 0.78
N TYR A 381 40.46 1.83 0.04
CA TYR A 381 40.29 0.62 -0.75
C TYR A 381 40.89 -0.57 0.00
N GLU A 382 40.11 -1.62 0.17
CA GLU A 382 40.52 -2.85 0.84
C GLU A 382 40.16 -4.12 0.06
N TYR A 383 40.83 -5.21 0.42
CA TYR A 383 40.41 -6.54 -0.01
C TYR A 383 39.30 -7.00 0.93
N ILE A 384 38.33 -7.72 0.39
CA ILE A 384 37.28 -8.33 1.18
C ILE A 384 37.89 -9.33 2.15
N SER A 385 37.56 -9.18 3.43
CA SER A 385 38.01 -10.00 4.54
C SER A 385 37.39 -11.42 4.51
N ASP A 386 37.91 -12.32 5.35
CA ASP A 386 37.28 -13.63 5.56
C ASP A 386 35.89 -13.49 6.21
N LEU A 387 35.10 -14.56 6.14
CA LEU A 387 33.71 -14.56 6.58
C LEU A 387 33.55 -14.18 8.07
N GLU A 388 34.45 -14.63 8.94
CA GLU A 388 34.36 -14.36 10.37
C GLU A 388 34.61 -12.88 10.65
N THR A 389 35.68 -12.33 10.07
CA THR A 389 36.01 -10.90 10.15
C THR A 389 34.88 -10.04 9.59
N PHE A 390 34.37 -10.37 8.41
CA PHE A 390 33.27 -9.64 7.78
C PHE A 390 32.00 -9.65 8.63
N ARG A 391 31.61 -10.80 9.20
CA ARG A 391 30.45 -10.87 10.09
C ARG A 391 30.61 -10.02 11.35
N LEU A 392 31.82 -9.91 11.89
CA LEU A 392 32.09 -9.07 13.06
C LEU A 392 31.93 -7.58 12.75
N GLU A 393 32.30 -7.15 11.54
CA GLU A 393 32.13 -5.77 11.08
C GLU A 393 30.64 -5.36 10.97
N PHE A 394 29.78 -6.30 10.57
CA PHE A 394 28.34 -6.06 10.36
C PHE A 394 27.43 -6.59 11.47
N GLY A 395 27.98 -7.15 12.55
CA GLY A 395 27.21 -7.77 13.65
C GLY A 395 26.43 -6.80 14.54
N HIS A 396 26.50 -5.49 14.27
CA HIS A 396 25.86 -4.43 15.04
C HIS A 396 24.59 -3.93 14.34
N SER A 397 23.56 -4.77 14.24
CA SER A 397 22.25 -4.31 13.77
C SER A 397 21.54 -3.50 14.87
N ASP A 398 20.97 -2.34 14.52
CA ASP A 398 20.11 -1.56 15.41
C ASP A 398 18.74 -2.23 15.68
N ILE A 399 18.45 -3.33 14.97
CA ILE A 399 17.21 -4.07 15.11
C ILE A 399 17.31 -5.00 16.32
N ILE A 400 16.48 -4.71 17.32
CA ILE A 400 16.58 -5.34 18.65
C ILE A 400 15.75 -6.61 18.81
N ASP A 401 14.75 -6.86 17.94
CA ASP A 401 13.90 -8.06 18.03
C ASP A 401 13.27 -8.46 16.68
N SER A 402 12.76 -9.70 16.65
CA SER A 402 12.13 -10.33 15.48
C SER A 402 10.84 -9.62 15.00
N LYS A 403 10.14 -8.91 15.87
CA LYS A 403 8.91 -8.17 15.52
C LYS A 403 9.27 -6.89 14.77
N ILE A 404 10.23 -6.13 15.26
CA ILE A 404 10.76 -4.92 14.62
C ILE A 404 11.39 -5.29 13.28
N TYR A 405 12.19 -6.37 13.25
CA TYR A 405 12.73 -6.91 12.01
C TYR A 405 11.64 -7.17 10.96
N LYS A 406 10.55 -7.86 11.30
CA LYS A 406 9.45 -8.14 10.35
C LYS A 406 8.80 -6.84 9.86
N GLN A 407 8.55 -5.89 10.75
CA GLN A 407 7.94 -4.61 10.40
C GLN A 407 8.83 -3.82 9.43
N GLU A 408 10.13 -3.76 9.71
CA GLU A 408 11.11 -3.08 8.87
C GLU A 408 11.27 -3.77 7.52
N ALA A 409 11.43 -5.09 7.50
CA ALA A 409 11.55 -5.87 6.27
C ALA A 409 10.31 -5.70 5.36
N VAL A 410 9.10 -5.70 5.92
CA VAL A 410 7.87 -5.45 5.18
C VAL A 410 7.80 -3.99 4.70
N SER A 411 8.21 -3.03 5.53
CA SER A 411 8.28 -1.61 5.16
C SER A 411 9.20 -1.38 3.96
N LEU A 412 10.41 -1.94 3.98
CA LEU A 412 11.37 -1.87 2.88
C LEU A 412 10.83 -2.51 1.60
N ALA A 413 10.14 -3.64 1.72
CA ALA A 413 9.51 -4.32 0.57
C ALA A 413 8.36 -3.50 -0.03
N ILE A 414 7.54 -2.85 0.80
CA ILE A 414 6.47 -1.95 0.35
C ILE A 414 7.07 -0.74 -0.37
N ARG A 415 8.11 -0.14 0.20
CA ARG A 415 8.84 0.97 -0.44
C ARG A 415 9.35 0.57 -1.82
N MET A 416 9.88 -0.65 -1.97
CA MET A 416 10.32 -1.21 -3.26
C MET A 416 9.20 -1.31 -4.32
N LEU A 417 7.94 -1.40 -3.89
CA LEU A 417 6.77 -1.50 -4.76
C LEU A 417 6.15 -0.14 -5.12
N SER A 418 6.22 0.85 -4.21
CA SER A 418 5.46 2.11 -4.33
C SER A 418 6.32 3.36 -4.51
N ASP A 419 7.59 3.33 -4.15
CA ASP A 419 8.47 4.49 -4.19
C ASP A 419 9.25 4.54 -5.51
N LEU A 420 8.81 5.37 -6.46
CA LEU A 420 9.53 5.57 -7.72
C LEU A 420 10.99 6.02 -7.52
N ASP A 421 11.29 6.67 -6.39
CA ASP A 421 12.64 7.16 -6.09
C ASP A 421 13.50 6.11 -5.36
N CYS A 422 12.96 4.94 -4.97
CA CYS A 422 13.78 3.92 -4.28
C CYS A 422 14.88 3.32 -5.17
N TRP A 423 14.67 3.34 -6.48
CA TRP A 423 15.64 2.90 -7.50
C TRP A 423 16.50 4.04 -8.05
N SER A 424 16.18 5.29 -7.68
CA SER A 424 16.92 6.47 -8.10
C SER A 424 17.24 7.34 -6.89
N GLU A 425 18.28 6.98 -6.13
CA GLU A 425 18.76 7.77 -4.97
C GLU A 425 19.40 9.12 -5.40
N ARG A 426 18.67 9.95 -6.17
CA ARG A 426 19.04 11.33 -6.53
C ARG A 426 17.92 12.37 -6.60
N ARG A 427 16.67 12.08 -6.21
CA ARG A 427 15.58 13.10 -6.28
C ARG A 427 15.04 13.65 -4.97
N SER A 428 15.45 13.14 -3.81
CA SER A 428 15.33 13.91 -2.57
C SER A 428 16.65 14.64 -2.34
N LYS A 429 16.61 15.98 -2.40
CA LYS A 429 17.53 16.73 -1.54
C LYS A 429 17.37 16.16 -0.13
N PRO A 430 18.44 15.99 0.65
CA PRO A 430 18.25 15.78 2.08
C PRO A 430 17.31 16.89 2.55
N VAL A 431 16.16 16.51 3.11
CA VAL A 431 15.32 17.46 3.83
C VAL A 431 16.28 18.08 4.84
N PRO A 432 16.51 19.40 4.85
CA PRO A 432 17.61 20.02 5.61
C PRO A 432 17.51 19.88 7.14
N ASP A 433 16.58 19.06 7.66
CA ASP A 433 16.29 18.89 9.08
C ASP A 433 16.18 17.41 9.52
N GLN A 434 16.67 16.45 8.73
CA GLN A 434 16.80 15.04 9.18
C GLN A 434 18.26 14.57 9.08
N ASP A 435 19.03 14.85 10.14
CA ASP A 435 20.41 14.41 10.36
C ASP A 435 20.59 12.86 10.50
N CYS A 436 19.67 12.02 10.01
CA CYS A 436 19.75 10.55 10.22
C CYS A 436 18.89 9.67 9.28
N ALA A 437 18.61 10.08 8.04
CA ALA A 437 17.97 9.18 7.08
C ALA A 437 19.02 8.25 6.44
N LYS A 438 19.24 7.07 7.04
CA LYS A 438 20.05 5.99 6.42
C LYS A 438 19.51 5.67 5.02
N SER A 439 20.40 5.39 4.06
CA SER A 439 20.00 5.04 2.68
C SER A 439 19.13 3.78 2.68
N TRP A 440 18.32 3.57 1.63
CA TRP A 440 17.46 2.39 1.56
C TRP A 440 18.30 1.10 1.54
N GLY A 441 19.46 1.14 0.86
CA GLY A 441 20.44 0.05 0.86
C GLY A 441 20.96 -0.28 2.27
N THR A 442 21.28 0.72 3.08
CA THR A 442 21.68 0.53 4.48
C THR A 442 20.56 -0.11 5.31
N GLY A 443 19.29 0.23 5.05
CA GLY A 443 18.14 -0.43 5.68
C GLY A 443 18.08 -1.94 5.40
N ILE A 444 18.32 -2.34 4.15
CA ILE A 444 18.39 -3.75 3.75
C ILE A 444 19.57 -4.44 4.45
N ILE A 445 20.76 -3.83 4.50
CA ILE A 445 21.92 -4.38 5.23
C ILE A 445 21.58 -4.60 6.71
N ASN A 446 20.97 -3.62 7.38
CA ASN A 446 20.63 -3.75 8.80
C ASN A 446 19.69 -4.93 9.05
N CYS A 447 18.74 -5.16 8.14
CA CYS A 447 17.85 -6.32 8.19
C CYS A 447 18.56 -7.64 7.84
N LEU A 448 19.48 -7.62 6.86
CA LEU A 448 20.28 -8.79 6.48
C LEU A 448 21.11 -9.28 7.66
N HIS A 449 21.81 -8.38 8.35
CA HIS A 449 22.71 -8.72 9.47
C HIS A 449 22.04 -8.70 10.85
N PHE A 450 20.71 -8.57 10.90
CA PHE A 450 19.96 -8.80 12.13
C PHE A 450 20.28 -10.20 12.69
N ASN A 451 20.68 -10.30 13.95
CA ASN A 451 20.88 -11.57 14.63
C ASN A 451 19.76 -11.75 15.66
N ASP A 452 18.89 -12.73 15.42
CA ASP A 452 17.87 -13.13 16.37
C ASP A 452 18.57 -13.92 17.48
N ASN A 453 18.99 -13.23 18.55
CA ASN A 453 19.63 -13.87 19.70
C ASN A 453 18.64 -14.64 20.60
N ASP A 454 17.35 -14.70 20.20
CA ASP A 454 16.24 -15.22 21.00
C ASP A 454 15.66 -16.58 20.51
N GLU A 455 16.38 -17.34 19.68
CA GLU A 455 16.05 -18.77 19.42
C GLU A 455 16.84 -19.77 20.29
#